data_AF-A0A259LTV8-F1
#
_entry.id   AF-A0A259LTV8-F1
#
_cell.length_a   1.000
_cell.length_b   1.000
_cell.length_c   1.000
_cell.angle_alpha   90.00
_cell.angle_beta   90.00
_cell.angle_gamma   90.00
#
_symmetry.space_group_name_H-M   'P 1'
#
loop_
_entity.id
_entity.type
_entity.pdbx_description
1 polymer ?
#
loop_
_entity_poly.entity_id
_entity_poly.type
_entity_poly.pdbx_seq_one_letter_code
_entity_poly.pdbx_strand_id
1 'polypeptide(L)'
;MTSNYIRSLALKHADLERRIETAMKAPVPDTLEIMKLKKLKLACRDSLREAINRKRRRKVHRPGALTAREHGGPAARAPQLPSEA
;
A
#
# COMPACT_ATOMS: atom_id res chain seq x y z
N MET A 1 9.84 -6.56 -5.69
CA MET A 1 9.05 -6.54 -6.95
C MET A 1 7.84 -5.59 -6.94
N THR A 2 7.07 -5.44 -5.86
CA THR A 2 5.88 -4.55 -5.81
C THR A 2 6.16 -3.07 -6.10
N SER A 3 7.37 -2.58 -5.80
CA SER A 3 7.75 -1.19 -6.08
C SER A 3 7.88 -0.87 -7.58
N ASN A 4 8.44 -1.79 -8.38
CA ASN A 4 8.54 -1.62 -9.84
C ASN A 4 7.18 -1.73 -10.51
N TYR A 5 6.32 -2.64 -10.04
CA TYR A 5 4.96 -2.78 -10.53
C TYR A 5 4.14 -1.49 -10.32
N ILE A 6 4.16 -0.93 -9.10
CA ILE A 6 3.47 0.34 -8.80
C ILE A 6 4.01 1.48 -9.68
N ARG A 7 5.33 1.55 -9.88
CA ARG A 7 5.95 2.54 -10.78
C ARG A 7 5.43 2.40 -12.21
N SER A 8 5.36 1.18 -12.73
CA SER A 8 4.86 0.93 -14.09
C SER A 8 3.38 1.31 -14.26
N LEU A 9 2.54 1.08 -13.25
CA LEU A 9 1.14 1.50 -13.25
C LEU A 9 1.01 3.03 -13.20
N ALA A 10 1.87 3.71 -12.43
CA ALA A 10 1.86 5.17 -12.36
C ALA A 10 2.25 5.80 -13.71
N LEU A 11 3.26 5.24 -14.39
CA LEU A 11 3.66 5.68 -15.73
C LEU A 11 2.52 5.49 -16.74
N LYS A 12 1.89 4.30 -16.75
CA LYS A 12 0.74 4.03 -17.63
C LYS A 12 -0.43 4.98 -17.37
N HIS A 13 -0.69 5.33 -16.11
CA HIS A 13 -1.72 6.30 -15.75
C HIS A 13 -1.41 7.69 -16.34
N ALA A 14 -0.18 8.18 -16.15
CA ALA A 14 0.25 9.47 -16.69
C ALA A 14 0.19 9.50 -18.24
N ASP A 15 0.52 8.39 -18.90
CA ASP A 15 0.42 8.30 -20.36
C ASP A 15 -1.03 8.32 -20.85
N LEU A 16 -1.95 7.65 -20.13
CA LEU A 16 -3.38 7.72 -20.44
C LEU A 16 -3.92 9.14 -20.26
N GLU A 17 -3.47 9.88 -19.25
CA GLU A 17 -3.85 11.28 -19.06
C GLU A 17 -3.38 12.17 -20.21
N ARG A 18 -2.12 12.03 -20.61
CA ARG A 18 -1.58 12.77 -21.76
C ARG A 18 -2.32 12.46 -23.06
N ARG A 19 -2.67 11.20 -23.30
CA ARG A 19 -3.45 10.79 -24.47
C ARG A 19 -4.87 11.35 -24.46
N ILE A 20 -5.54 11.36 -23.31
CA ILE A 20 -6.87 11.97 -23.16
C ILE A 20 -6.80 13.47 -23.44
N GLU A 21 -5.83 14.16 -22.85
CA GLU A 21 -5.65 15.60 -23.09
C GLU A 21 -5.38 15.92 -24.55
N THR A 22 -4.56 15.10 -25.22
CA THR A 22 -4.27 15.26 -26.65
C THR A 22 -5.52 15.04 -27.49
N ALA A 23 -6.28 13.96 -27.24
CA ALA A 23 -7.52 13.67 -27.95
C ALA A 23 -8.61 14.72 -27.72
N MET A 24 -8.68 15.31 -26.53
CA MET A 24 -9.62 16.39 -26.19
C MET A 24 -9.24 17.73 -26.83
N LYS A 25 -7.95 17.97 -27.11
CA LYS A 25 -7.46 19.18 -27.79
C LYS A 25 -7.52 19.09 -29.31
N ALA A 26 -7.85 17.92 -29.87
CA ALA A 26 -8.02 17.75 -31.30
C ALA A 26 -9.18 18.63 -31.81
N PRO A 27 -9.08 19.21 -33.03
CA PRO A 27 -10.11 20.08 -33.59
C PRO A 27 -11.46 19.36 -33.78
N VAL A 28 -11.43 18.04 -33.93
CA VAL A 28 -12.61 17.16 -33.86
C VAL A 28 -12.31 16.04 -32.86
N PRO A 29 -12.83 16.10 -31.63
CA PRO A 29 -12.54 15.10 -30.61
C PRO A 29 -13.26 13.77 -30.90
N ASP A 30 -12.50 12.67 -30.99
CA ASP A 30 -13.08 11.32 -31.06
C ASP A 30 -13.59 10.90 -29.68
N THR A 31 -14.91 11.03 -29.50
CA THR A 31 -15.59 10.73 -28.25
C THR A 31 -15.48 9.25 -27.84
N LEU A 32 -15.43 8.32 -28.81
CA LEU A 32 -15.30 6.90 -28.55
C LEU A 32 -13.88 6.57 -28.06
N GLU A 33 -12.87 7.16 -28.68
CA GLU A 33 -11.49 7.00 -28.22
C GLU A 33 -11.31 7.59 -26.81
N ILE A 34 -11.84 8.79 -26.56
CA ILE A 34 -11.79 9.44 -25.25
C ILE A 34 -12.49 8.59 -24.18
N MET A 35 -13.65 7.99 -24.50
CA MET A 35 -14.35 7.08 -23.58
C MET A 35 -13.53 5.83 -23.26
N LYS A 36 -12.92 5.20 -24.27
CA LYS A 36 -12.03 4.04 -24.09
C LYS A 36 -10.84 4.40 -23.19
N LEU A 37 -10.18 5.52 -23.47
CA LEU A 37 -9.04 5.99 -22.69
C LEU A 37 -9.42 6.31 -21.24
N LYS A 38 -10.57 6.94 -21.00
CA LYS A 38 -11.09 7.23 -19.65
C LYS A 38 -11.40 5.94 -18.87
N LYS A 39 -11.99 4.93 -19.52
CA LYS A 39 -12.24 3.62 -18.90
C LYS A 39 -10.94 2.92 -18.51
N LEU A 40 -9.93 2.94 -19.39
CA LEU A 40 -8.60 2.40 -19.10
C LEU A 40 -7.91 3.16 -17.96
N LYS A 41 -8.05 4.50 -17.92
CA LYS A 41 -7.52 5.33 -16.83
C LYS A 41 -8.12 4.91 -15.48
N LEU A 42 -9.45 4.74 -15.43
CA LEU A 42 -10.15 4.32 -14.22
C LEU A 42 -9.64 2.96 -13.71
N ALA A 43 -9.57 1.96 -14.60
CA ALA A 43 -9.06 0.64 -14.24
C ALA A 43 -7.59 0.66 -13.76
N CYS A 44 -6.75 1.47 -14.41
CA CYS A 44 -5.35 1.63 -14.02
C CYS A 44 -5.21 2.29 -12.64
N ARG A 45 -6.02 3.31 -12.35
CA ARG A 45 -6.08 3.99 -11.05
C ARG A 45 -6.50 3.04 -9.94
N ASP A 46 -7.52 2.23 -10.18
CA ASP A 46 -8.03 1.27 -9.20
C ASP A 46 -6.99 0.18 -8.90
N SER A 47 -6.31 -0.32 -9.94
CA SER A 47 -5.18 -1.25 -9.81
C SER A 47 -4.02 -0.67 -8.99
N LEU A 48 -3.71 0.62 -9.19
CA LEU A 48 -2.67 1.34 -8.46
C LEU A 48 -3.04 1.50 -6.98
N ARG A 49 -4.29 1.90 -6.69
CA ARG A 49 -4.83 2.01 -5.32
C ARG A 49 -4.75 0.67 -4.60
N GLU A 50 -5.14 -0.41 -5.27
CA GLU A 50 -5.09 -1.75 -4.70
C GLU A 50 -3.65 -2.21 -4.45
N ALA A 51 -2.72 -1.98 -5.38
CA ALA A 51 -1.30 -2.31 -5.21
C ALA A 51 -0.65 -1.55 -4.03
N ILE A 52 -0.97 -0.27 -3.86
CA ILE A 52 -0.52 0.54 -2.72
C ILE A 52 -1.10 0.01 -1.42
N ASN A 53 -2.41 -0.26 -1.37
CA ASN A 53 -3.07 -0.80 -0.18
C ASN A 53 -2.47 -2.15 0.23
N ARG A 54 -2.21 -3.04 -0.73
CA ARG A 54 -1.52 -4.32 -0.48
C ARG A 54 -0.12 -4.10 0.11
N LYS A 55 0.67 -3.16 -0.44
CA LYS A 55 2.01 -2.84 0.08
C LYS A 55 1.93 -2.28 1.51
N ARG A 56 0.95 -1.43 1.82
CA ARG A 56 0.74 -0.87 3.17
C ARG A 56 0.35 -1.96 4.17
N ARG A 57 -0.61 -2.82 3.84
CA ARG A 57 -1.02 -3.95 4.71
C ARG A 57 0.14 -4.89 5.03
N ARG A 58 0.99 -5.21 4.03
CA ARG A 58 2.21 -6.02 4.24
C ARG A 58 3.22 -5.35 5.18
N LYS A 59 3.29 -4.02 5.19
CA LYS A 59 4.20 -3.27 6.09
C LYS A 59 3.67 -3.25 7.53
N VAL A 60 2.36 -3.19 7.72
CA VAL A 60 1.70 -3.22 9.03
C VAL A 60 1.78 -4.60 9.69
N HIS A 61 1.77 -5.68 8.89
CA HIS A 61 1.95 -7.06 9.38
C HIS A 61 3.41 -7.51 9.49
N ARG A 62 4.40 -6.60 9.57
CA ARG A 62 5.69 -7.01 10.14
C ARG A 62 5.45 -7.12 11.65
N PRO A 63 5.39 -8.34 12.23
CA PRO A 63 5.47 -8.41 13.67
C PRO A 63 6.81 -7.78 14.03
N GLY A 64 6.80 -6.91 15.04
CA GLY A 64 8.02 -6.36 15.59
C GLY A 64 9.04 -7.47 15.76
N ALA A 65 10.28 -7.15 15.39
CA ALA A 65 11.42 -8.00 15.60
C ALA A 65 11.30 -8.69 16.97
N LEU A 66 11.40 -10.01 16.94
CA LEU A 66 11.61 -10.87 18.07
C LEU A 66 12.67 -10.23 18.98
N THR A 67 12.24 -9.58 20.06
CA THR A 67 13.04 -9.54 21.28
C THR A 67 12.78 -10.84 22.02
N ALA A 68 13.12 -11.95 21.36
CA ALA A 68 13.44 -13.19 22.03
C ALA A 68 14.84 -13.00 22.61
N ARG A 69 14.92 -12.36 23.77
CA ARG A 69 16.04 -12.49 24.70
C ARG A 69 15.54 -13.29 25.89
N GLU A 70 15.36 -14.57 25.63
CA GLU A 70 15.47 -15.60 26.66
C GLU A 70 16.93 -15.61 27.11
N HIS A 71 17.18 -15.33 28.39
CA HIS A 71 18.07 -16.09 29.28
C HIS A 71 18.35 -15.29 30.57
N GLY A 72 17.89 -15.83 31.70
CA GLY A 72 18.45 -15.57 33.03
C GLY A 72 17.43 -15.15 34.10
N GLY A 73 16.82 -16.11 34.79
CA GLY A 73 16.47 -15.93 36.21
C GLY A 73 17.74 -15.92 37.08
N PRO A 74 17.66 -15.89 38.44
CA PRO A 74 16.48 -16.00 39.30
C PRO A 74 16.42 -14.92 40.42
N ALA A 75 15.29 -14.83 41.13
CA ALA A 75 15.25 -14.79 42.61
C ALA A 75 13.82 -14.49 43.09
N ALA A 76 13.28 -15.46 43.81
CA ALA A 76 12.04 -15.35 44.55
C ALA A 76 12.08 -14.17 45.52
N ARG A 77 11.02 -13.36 45.55
CA ARG A 77 10.75 -12.46 46.66
C ARG A 77 9.38 -12.83 47.23
N ALA A 78 9.43 -13.47 48.39
CA ALA A 78 8.30 -14.02 49.12
C ALA A 78 7.25 -12.94 49.49
N PRO A 79 5.96 -13.30 49.62
CA PRO A 79 4.97 -12.43 50.24
C PRO A 79 5.14 -12.47 51.77
N GLN A 80 5.43 -11.31 52.39
CA GLN A 80 5.39 -11.18 53.84
C GLN A 80 3.93 -10.96 54.29
N LEU A 81 3.38 -11.94 55.00
CA LEU A 81 2.20 -11.78 55.86
C LEU A 81 2.69 -11.37 57.26
N PRO A 82 2.12 -10.33 57.90
CA PRO A 82 2.33 -10.10 59.32
C PRO A 82 1.44 -11.06 60.12
N SER A 83 2.07 -11.91 60.93
CA SER A 83 1.42 -12.69 61.99
C SER A 83 1.41 -11.86 63.28
N GLU A 84 0.28 -11.92 63.98
CA GLU A 84 -0.09 -11.15 65.18
C GLU A 84 0.84 -11.34 66.39
N ALA A 85 0.84 -10.33 67.28
CA ALA A 85 1.03 -10.46 68.71
C ALA A 85 0.12 -9.46 69.44
#